data_AF-A0A7V4K380-F1
#
_entry.id   AF-A0A7V4K380-F1
#
_cell.length_a   1.000
_cell.length_b   1.000
_cell.length_c   1.000
_cell.angle_alpha   90.00
_cell.angle_beta   90.00
_cell.angle_gamma   90.00
#
_symmetry.space_group_name_H-M   'P 1'
#
loop_
_entity.id
_entity.type
_entity.pdbx_description
1 polymer ?
#
loop_
_entity_poly.entity_id
_entity_poly.type
_entity_poly.pdbx_seq_one_letter_code
_entity_poly.pdbx_strand_id
1 'polypeptide(L)'
;PFEVRVKGTGAFPSTKNPRVLWVGVKDEKGKLKGLFNALEKALQKWGFPREDRPFSPHLTLGRVKGKGDFSFLEEGSDLDFGPLLVEEVILFKSDLKPEGAEYTPLYAVPLGGER
;
A
#
# COMPACT_ATOMS: atom_id res chain seq x y z
N PRO A 1 -7.25 12.17 -10.87
CA PRO A 1 -7.58 10.78 -10.50
C PRO A 1 -7.01 9.76 -11.50
N PHE A 2 -6.88 8.52 -11.06
CA PHE A 2 -6.52 7.39 -11.90
C PHE A 2 -7.01 6.08 -11.31
N GLU A 3 -7.13 5.05 -12.13
CA GLU A 3 -7.56 3.72 -11.70
C GLU A 3 -6.36 2.80 -11.53
N VAL A 4 -6.40 1.98 -10.49
CA VAL A 4 -5.55 0.81 -10.28
C VAL A 4 -6.44 -0.42 -10.12
N ARG A 5 -5.88 -1.64 -10.19
CA ARG A 5 -6.65 -2.88 -9.99
C ARG A 5 -6.15 -3.63 -8.78
N VAL A 6 -7.04 -3.98 -7.85
CA VAL A 6 -6.68 -4.77 -6.68
C VAL A 6 -6.71 -6.24 -7.10
N LYS A 7 -5.56 -6.91 -7.10
CA LYS A 7 -5.43 -8.28 -7.60
C LYS A 7 -4.30 -9.04 -6.92
N GLY A 8 -4.61 -10.28 -6.58
CA GLY A 8 -3.69 -11.25 -6.02
C GLY A 8 -3.47 -11.08 -4.53
N THR A 9 -3.28 -12.18 -3.83
CA THR A 9 -2.82 -12.22 -2.45
C THR A 9 -1.33 -12.56 -2.38
N GLY A 10 -0.70 -12.20 -1.28
CA GLY A 10 0.70 -12.54 -1.04
C GLY A 10 1.14 -12.25 0.38
N ALA A 11 2.42 -12.49 0.63
CA ALA A 11 3.00 -12.22 1.94
C ALA A 11 4.43 -11.71 1.86
N PHE A 12 4.83 -10.95 2.89
CA PHE A 12 6.22 -10.58 3.13
C PHE A 12 6.82 -11.30 4.34
N PRO A 13 8.11 -11.71 4.29
CA PRO A 13 8.97 -11.65 3.10
C PRO A 13 8.64 -12.74 2.06
N SER A 14 7.93 -13.80 2.46
CA SER A 14 7.47 -14.86 1.56
C SER A 14 6.25 -15.60 2.14
N THR A 15 5.54 -16.37 1.31
CA THR A 15 4.40 -17.21 1.72
C THR A 15 4.82 -18.39 2.60
N LYS A 16 6.08 -18.83 2.54
CA LYS A 16 6.62 -19.92 3.37
C LYS A 16 6.79 -19.53 4.84
N ASN A 17 7.06 -18.26 5.11
CA ASN A 17 7.22 -17.72 6.46
C ASN A 17 6.62 -16.31 6.53
N PRO A 18 5.28 -16.19 6.44
CA PRO A 18 4.61 -14.92 6.29
C PRO A 18 4.66 -14.13 7.60
N ARG A 19 5.03 -12.85 7.51
CA ARG A 19 4.94 -11.87 8.61
C ARG A 19 3.88 -10.82 8.34
N VAL A 20 3.67 -10.48 7.07
CA VAL A 20 2.65 -9.53 6.61
C VAL A 20 1.87 -10.20 5.49
N LEU A 21 0.55 -10.20 5.60
CA LEU A 21 -0.39 -10.70 4.59
C LEU A 21 -0.96 -9.50 3.83
N TRP A 22 -1.08 -9.58 2.51
CA TRP A 22 -1.52 -8.44 1.71
C TRP A 22 -2.29 -8.84 0.46
N VAL A 23 -3.04 -7.88 -0.10
CA VAL A 23 -3.52 -7.92 -1.51
C VAL A 23 -2.74 -6.93 -2.37
N GLY A 24 -2.44 -7.33 -3.59
CA GLY A 24 -1.62 -6.56 -4.51
C GLY A 24 -2.40 -5.44 -5.17
N VAL A 25 -1.73 -4.32 -5.46
CA VAL A 25 -2.28 -3.24 -6.27
C VAL A 25 -1.54 -3.23 -7.61
N LYS A 26 -2.26 -3.51 -8.70
CA LYS A 26 -1.74 -3.49 -10.07
C LYS A 26 -1.93 -2.11 -10.67
N ASP A 27 -0.82 -1.46 -10.98
CA ASP A 27 -0.76 -0.13 -11.59
C ASP A 27 -0.25 -0.25 -13.03
N GLU A 28 -1.11 -0.76 -13.93
CA GLU A 28 -0.73 -1.04 -15.33
C GLU A 28 -0.22 0.22 -16.06
N LYS A 29 -0.77 1.38 -15.71
CA LYS A 29 -0.41 2.67 -16.33
C LYS A 29 0.76 3.36 -15.62
N GLY A 30 1.31 2.79 -14.55
CA GLY A 30 2.44 3.33 -13.80
C GLY A 30 2.16 4.66 -13.10
N LYS A 31 0.89 5.06 -12.92
CA LYS A 31 0.51 6.36 -12.35
C LYS A 31 0.76 6.42 -10.86
N LEU A 32 0.46 5.33 -10.14
CA LEU A 32 0.77 5.22 -8.71
C LEU A 32 2.28 5.23 -8.46
N LYS A 33 3.03 4.50 -9.28
CA LYS A 33 4.51 4.51 -9.21
C LYS A 33 5.09 5.89 -9.54
N GLY A 34 4.51 6.59 -10.52
CA GLY A 34 4.88 7.97 -10.85
C GLY A 34 4.65 8.93 -9.68
N LEU A 35 3.49 8.83 -9.03
CA LEU A 35 3.16 9.61 -7.83
C LEU A 35 4.15 9.33 -6.67
N PHE A 36 4.42 8.05 -6.38
CA PHE A 36 5.41 7.65 -5.38
C PHE A 36 6.78 8.30 -5.64
N ASN A 37 7.30 8.17 -6.87
CA ASN A 37 8.60 8.74 -7.23
C ASN A 37 8.64 10.28 -7.12
N ALA A 38 7.53 10.94 -7.46
CA ALA A 38 7.41 12.39 -7.35
C ALA A 38 7.44 12.85 -5.88
N LEU A 39 6.73 12.14 -5.01
CA LEU A 39 6.73 12.38 -3.56
C LEU A 39 8.11 12.16 -2.96
N GLU A 40 8.75 11.02 -3.23
CA GLU A 40 10.12 10.71 -2.78
C GLU A 40 11.11 11.80 -3.18
N LYS A 41 11.05 12.27 -4.43
CA LYS A 41 11.92 13.35 -4.92
C LYS A 41 11.65 14.69 -4.24
N ALA A 42 10.39 15.01 -3.97
CA ALA A 42 10.01 16.25 -3.31
C ALA A 42 10.46 16.25 -1.84
N LEU A 43 10.15 15.17 -1.12
CA LEU A 43 10.45 15.01 0.32
C LEU A 43 11.95 14.92 0.60
N GLN A 44 12.74 14.37 -0.32
CA GLN A 44 14.21 14.36 -0.22
C GLN A 44 14.81 15.76 -0.02
N LYS A 45 14.22 16.79 -0.66
CA LYS A 45 14.68 18.18 -0.51
C LYS A 45 14.46 18.73 0.89
N TRP A 46 13.57 18.11 1.66
CA TRP A 46 13.22 18.47 3.03
C TRP A 46 13.89 17.54 4.07
N GLY A 47 14.87 16.72 3.65
CA GLY A 47 15.65 15.87 4.54
C GLY A 47 15.08 14.48 4.80
N PHE A 48 14.00 14.08 4.11
CA PHE A 48 13.48 12.72 4.19
C PHE A 48 14.27 11.80 3.25
N PRO A 49 14.97 10.76 3.75
CA PRO A 49 15.71 9.85 2.89
C PRO A 49 14.74 9.06 2.00
N ARG A 50 15.22 8.65 0.83
CA ARG A 50 14.44 7.78 -0.05
C ARG A 50 14.39 6.35 0.48
N GLU A 51 13.33 5.63 0.16
CA GLU A 51 13.24 4.19 0.40
C GLU A 51 14.11 3.42 -0.61
N ASP A 52 15.01 2.58 -0.10
CA ASP A 52 15.92 1.77 -0.93
C ASP A 52 15.22 0.53 -1.51
N ARG A 53 14.12 0.08 -0.88
CA ARG A 53 13.37 -1.08 -1.35
C ARG A 53 12.51 -0.74 -2.58
N PRO A 54 12.32 -1.69 -3.52
CA PRO A 54 11.40 -1.50 -4.63
C PRO A 54 9.99 -1.18 -4.16
N PHE A 55 9.40 -0.14 -4.75
CA PHE A 55 8.00 0.21 -4.53
C PHE A 55 7.09 -0.96 -4.94
N SER A 56 6.44 -1.55 -3.94
CA SER A 56 5.57 -2.72 -4.06
C SER A 56 4.19 -2.35 -3.50
N PRO A 57 3.30 -1.71 -4.27
CA PRO A 57 2.04 -1.21 -3.75
C PRO A 57 1.12 -2.38 -3.37
N HIS A 58 0.61 -2.34 -2.15
CA HIS A 58 -0.20 -3.41 -1.55
C HIS A 58 -1.11 -2.84 -0.47
N LEU A 59 -2.20 -3.54 -0.19
CA LEU A 59 -3.03 -3.31 0.99
C LEU A 59 -2.70 -4.39 2.02
N THR A 60 -2.18 -3.99 3.17
CA THR A 60 -1.91 -4.92 4.27
C THR A 60 -3.23 -5.41 4.85
N LEU A 61 -3.46 -6.72 4.84
CA LEU A 61 -4.62 -7.36 5.46
C LEU A 61 -4.39 -7.64 6.95
N GLY A 62 -3.15 -7.99 7.31
CA GLY A 62 -2.84 -8.37 8.67
C GLY A 62 -1.37 -8.74 8.85
N ARG A 63 -0.98 -8.89 10.12
CA ARG A 63 0.36 -9.32 10.52
C ARG A 63 0.25 -10.63 11.28
N VAL A 64 1.11 -11.58 10.93
CA VAL A 64 1.09 -12.92 11.51
C VAL A 64 1.81 -12.90 12.86
N LYS A 65 1.13 -13.41 13.90
CA LYS A 65 1.73 -13.72 15.21
C LYS A 65 1.64 -15.23 15.43
N GLY A 66 2.78 -15.92 15.39
CA GLY A 66 2.84 -17.37 15.58
C GLY A 66 2.59 -18.16 14.29
N LYS A 67 2.04 -19.37 14.44
CA LYS A 67 1.75 -20.29 13.33
C LYS A 67 0.26 -20.19 12.94
N GLY A 68 -0.04 -20.42 11.68
CA GLY A 68 -1.40 -20.45 11.16
C GLY A 68 -1.45 -21.14 9.80
N ASP A 69 -2.65 -21.46 9.36
CA ASP A 69 -2.92 -21.86 7.99
C ASP A 69 -3.12 -20.61 7.12
N PHE A 70 -2.42 -20.56 5.99
CA PHE A 70 -2.43 -19.44 5.05
C PHE A 70 -2.66 -19.93 3.61
N SER A 71 -3.34 -21.07 3.42
CA SER A 71 -3.68 -21.62 2.10
C SER A 71 -4.37 -20.61 1.17
N PHE A 72 -5.15 -19.68 1.75
CA PHE A 72 -5.82 -18.61 1.01
C PHE A 72 -4.85 -17.71 0.21
N LEU A 73 -3.55 -17.68 0.57
CA LEU A 73 -2.53 -16.96 -0.19
C LEU A 73 -2.28 -17.59 -1.56
N GLU A 74 -2.37 -18.92 -1.67
CA GLU A 74 -2.25 -19.61 -2.96
C GLU A 74 -3.55 -19.49 -3.74
N GLU A 75 -4.69 -19.75 -3.10
CA GLU A 75 -6.03 -19.65 -3.71
C GLU A 75 -6.32 -18.24 -4.24
N GLY A 76 -5.89 -17.22 -3.50
CA GLY A 76 -6.10 -15.81 -3.85
C GLY A 76 -5.02 -15.20 -4.75
N SER A 77 -3.98 -15.94 -5.12
CA SER A 77 -2.78 -15.39 -5.80
C SER A 77 -3.08 -14.70 -7.13
N ASP A 78 -4.12 -15.15 -7.83
CA ASP A 78 -4.62 -14.56 -9.09
C ASP A 78 -6.03 -13.97 -8.98
N LEU A 79 -6.60 -13.92 -7.77
CA LEU A 79 -7.95 -13.40 -7.57
C LEU A 79 -8.01 -11.91 -7.87
N ASP A 80 -8.98 -11.53 -8.69
CA ASP A 80 -9.24 -10.15 -9.09
C ASP A 80 -10.33 -9.55 -8.20
N PHE A 81 -9.95 -8.59 -7.37
CA PHE A 81 -10.85 -7.89 -6.45
C PHE A 81 -11.48 -6.65 -7.12
N GLY A 82 -11.10 -6.35 -8.36
CA GLY A 82 -11.69 -5.31 -9.17
C GLY A 82 -10.91 -3.99 -9.19
N PRO A 83 -11.45 -3.00 -9.92
CA PRO A 83 -10.84 -1.68 -10.05
C PRO A 83 -10.99 -0.88 -8.75
N LEU A 84 -10.01 -0.02 -8.48
CA LEU A 84 -10.02 0.98 -7.43
C LEU A 84 -9.69 2.33 -8.05
N LEU A 85 -10.62 3.27 -7.95
CA LEU A 85 -10.39 4.65 -8.34
C LEU A 85 -9.60 5.36 -7.24
N VAL A 86 -8.42 5.87 -7.59
CA VAL A 86 -7.57 6.69 -6.73
C VAL A 86 -7.92 8.15 -6.98
N GLU A 87 -8.64 8.74 -6.02
CA GLU A 87 -9.21 10.07 -6.12
C GLU A 87 -8.42 11.11 -5.35
N GLU A 88 -7.68 10.73 -4.32
CA GLU A 88 -6.95 11.66 -3.45
C GLU A 88 -5.69 11.06 -2.85
N VAL A 89 -4.85 11.93 -2.31
CA VAL A 89 -3.69 11.57 -1.48
C VAL A 89 -3.89 12.17 -0.10
N ILE A 90 -3.80 11.33 0.92
CA ILE A 90 -3.99 11.75 2.31
C ILE A 90 -2.66 11.60 3.06
N LEU A 91 -2.23 12.67 3.72
CA LEU A 91 -1.16 12.62 4.71
C LEU A 91 -1.76 12.18 6.04
N PHE A 92 -1.31 11.03 6.54
CA PHE A 92 -1.70 10.53 7.85
C PHE A 92 -0.60 10.73 8.89
N LYS A 93 -1.00 11.06 10.12
CA LYS A 93 -0.21 10.87 11.33
C LYS A 93 -0.54 9.50 11.92
N SER A 94 0.48 8.81 12.43
CA SER A 94 0.32 7.55 13.15
C SER A 94 0.88 7.70 14.56
N ASP A 95 0.03 7.57 15.57
CA ASP A 95 0.40 7.53 16.98
C ASP A 95 0.39 6.09 17.47
N LEU A 96 1.55 5.54 17.85
CA LEU A 96 1.68 4.15 18.31
C LEU A 96 1.25 4.02 19.77
N LYS A 97 0.23 3.20 20.03
CA LYS A 97 -0.22 2.81 21.37
C LYS A 97 -0.03 1.31 21.61
N PRO A 98 -0.06 0.84 22.87
CA PRO A 98 0.02 -0.58 23.18
C PRO A 98 -1.06 -1.43 22.47
N GLU A 99 -2.25 -0.86 22.27
CA GLU A 99 -3.40 -1.52 21.64
C GLU A 99 -3.34 -1.51 20.11
N GLY A 100 -2.53 -0.63 19.52
CA GLY A 100 -2.42 -0.44 18.08
C GLY A 100 -2.04 0.99 17.68
N ALA A 101 -1.87 1.21 16.38
CA ALA A 101 -1.66 2.55 15.85
C ALA A 101 -3.01 3.28 15.70
N GLU A 102 -3.08 4.50 16.20
CA GLU A 102 -4.16 5.44 15.87
C GLU A 102 -3.74 6.29 14.67
N TYR A 103 -4.62 6.41 13.69
CA TYR A 103 -4.36 7.16 12.46
C TYR A 103 -5.22 8.41 12.41
N THR A 104 -4.59 9.56 12.19
CA THR A 104 -5.27 10.86 12.02
C THR A 104 -4.98 11.41 10.63
N PRO A 105 -6.00 11.68 9.79
CA PRO A 105 -5.78 12.40 8.54
C PRO A 105 -5.40 13.85 8.85
N LEU A 106 -4.23 14.29 8.37
CA LEU A 106 -3.74 15.66 8.57
C LEU A 106 -4.09 16.58 7.40
N TYR A 107 -4.02 16.04 6.18
CA TYR A 107 -4.25 16.80 4.96
C TYR A 107 -4.66 15.87 3.83
N ALA A 108 -5.62 16.28 3.01
CA ALA A 108 -6.09 15.54 1.85
C ALA A 108 -5.98 16.41 0.60
N VAL A 109 -5.49 15.84 -0.48
CA VAL A 109 -5.34 16.52 -1.78
C VAL A 109 -6.08 15.72 -2.85
N PRO A 110 -7.14 16.27 -3.47
CA PRO A 110 -7.82 15.60 -4.56
C PRO A 110 -6.90 15.53 -5.79
N LEU A 111 -6.82 14.35 -6.38
CA LEU A 111 -6.17 14.12 -7.66
C LEU A 111 -7.18 14.48 -8.75
N GLY A 112 -6.83 15.41 -9.63
CA GLY A 112 -7.68 15.81 -10.76
C GLY A 112 -8.00 17.29 -10.84
N GLY A 113 -7.51 18.08 -9.89
CA GLY A 113 -7.86 19.50 -9.74
C GLY A 113 -9.17 19.65 -8.96
N GLU A 114 -9.35 20.80 -8.33
CA GLU A 114 -10.67 21.23 -7.85
C GLU A 114 -11.58 21.43 -9.07
N ARG A 115 -12.82 20.95 -8.99
CA ARG A 115 -13.88 21.49 -9.84
C ARG A 115 -14.28 22.86 -9.31
#